data_AF-A0A7Z9HG55-F1
#
_entry.id   AF-A0A7Z9HG55-F1
#
_cell.length_a   1.000
_cell.length_b   1.000
_cell.length_c   1.000
_cell.angle_alpha   90.00
_cell.angle_beta   90.00
_cell.angle_gamma   90.00
#
_symmetry.space_group_name_H-M   'P 1'
#
loop_
_entity.id
_entity.type
_entity.pdbx_description
1 polymer ?
#
loop_
_entity_poly.entity_id
_entity_poly.type
_entity_poly.pdbx_seq_one_letter_code
_entity_poly.pdbx_strand_id
1 'polypeptide(L)' 'HEGKVINTDLRYPDEFVRHKILDLIGDLYLLGYPLRGRVVANMTSHGYNQALVQKLHVALTT' A
#
# COMPACT_ATOMS: atom_id res chain seq x y z
N HIS A 1 21.37 4.76 -18.72
CA HIS A 1 20.37 3.68 -18.70
C HIS A 1 19.04 4.23 -19.16
N GLU A 2 18.53 3.76 -20.30
CA GLU A 2 17.34 4.27 -21.01
C GLU A 2 16.01 3.80 -20.37
N GLY A 3 15.83 3.97 -19.05
CA GLY A 3 14.56 3.61 -18.38
C GLY A 3 14.20 2.12 -18.38
N LYS A 4 15.14 1.24 -18.74
CA LYS A 4 14.94 -0.22 -18.77
C LYS A 4 15.18 -0.82 -17.38
N VAL A 5 14.33 -1.79 -17.01
CA VAL A 5 14.47 -2.60 -15.80
C VAL A 5 15.80 -3.36 -15.87
N ILE A 6 16.60 -3.25 -14.81
CA ILE A 6 17.97 -3.83 -14.76
C ILE A 6 17.93 -5.32 -14.39
N ASN A 7 16.91 -5.73 -13.62
CA ASN A 7 16.70 -7.12 -13.22
C ASN A 7 15.93 -7.90 -14.29
N THR A 8 15.62 -9.17 -13.98
CA THR A 8 14.77 -10.07 -14.80
C THR A 8 13.51 -9.37 -15.33
N ASP A 9 12.95 -9.92 -16.41
CA ASP A 9 11.70 -9.46 -16.98
C ASP A 9 10.60 -9.29 -15.92
N LEU A 10 9.77 -8.27 -16.12
CA LEU A 10 8.62 -8.05 -15.25
C LEU A 10 7.65 -9.23 -15.36
N ARG A 11 7.12 -9.67 -14.23
CA ARG A 11 6.07 -10.70 -14.16
C ARG A 11 4.77 -10.19 -14.76
N TYR A 12 4.54 -8.87 -14.66
CA TYR A 12 3.36 -8.20 -15.20
C TYR A 12 3.76 -6.85 -15.81
N PRO A 13 3.09 -6.39 -16.90
CA PRO A 13 3.34 -5.07 -17.47
C PRO A 13 3.16 -3.91 -16.47
N ASP A 14 2.31 -4.10 -15.46
CA ASP A 14 1.93 -3.15 -14.42
C ASP A 14 2.49 -3.54 -13.02
N GLU A 15 3.57 -4.32 -12.96
CA GLU A 15 4.11 -4.87 -11.70
C GLU A 15 4.43 -3.79 -10.65
N PHE A 16 4.92 -2.62 -11.06
CA PHE A 16 5.23 -1.53 -10.15
C PHE A 16 4.00 -1.01 -9.37
N VAL A 17 2.85 -0.82 -10.05
CA VAL A 17 1.63 -0.37 -9.37
C VAL A 17 1.01 -1.48 -8.54
N ARG A 18 1.09 -2.74 -9.00
CA ARG A 18 0.66 -3.89 -8.21
C ARG A 18 1.47 -4.04 -6.92
N HIS A 19 2.77 -3.79 -6.97
CA HIS A 19 3.61 -3.78 -5.78
C HIS A 19 3.19 -2.68 -4.81
N LYS A 20 2.84 -1.48 -5.30
CA LYS A 20 2.31 -0.41 -4.43
C LYS A 20 0.96 -0.77 -3.79
N ILE A 21 0.11 -1.51 -4.49
CA ILE A 21 -1.13 -2.05 -3.90
C ILE A 21 -0.80 -3.08 -2.82
N LEU A 22 0.18 -3.96 -3.06
CA LEU A 22 0.63 -4.95 -2.08
C LEU A 22 1.23 -4.29 -0.84
N ASP A 23 2.06 -3.26 -1.02
CA ASP A 23 2.61 -2.42 0.05
C ASP A 23 1.49 -1.82 0.92
N LEU A 24 0.48 -1.22 0.27
CA LEU A 24 -0.67 -0.63 0.96
C LEU A 24 -1.45 -1.68 1.78
N ILE A 25 -1.66 -2.89 1.24
CA ILE A 25 -2.30 -3.98 1.96
C ILE A 25 -1.47 -4.36 3.20
N GLY A 26 -0.15 -4.46 3.05
CA GLY A 26 0.76 -4.74 4.17
C GLY A 26 0.71 -3.65 5.25
N ASP A 27 0.73 -2.37 4.86
CA ASP A 27 0.63 -1.25 5.79
C ASP A 27 -0.70 -1.26 6.54
N LEU A 28 -1.83 -1.52 5.85
CA LEU A 28 -3.15 -1.62 6.47
C LEU A 28 -3.26 -2.78 7.47
N TYR A 29 -2.49 -3.85 7.26
CA TYR A 29 -2.47 -5.00 8.16
C TYR A 29 -1.91 -4.63 9.55
N LEU A 30 -1.09 -3.57 9.65
CA LEU A 30 -0.59 -3.06 10.93
C LEU A 30 -1.71 -2.50 11.84
N LEU A 31 -2.92 -2.30 11.33
CA LEU A 31 -4.09 -1.94 12.14
C LEU A 31 -4.41 -3.01 13.19
N GLY A 32 -4.08 -4.29 12.94
CA GLY A 32 -4.34 -5.40 13.86
C GLY A 32 -5.78 -5.92 13.87
N TYR A 33 -6.66 -5.37 13.02
CA TYR A 33 -8.06 -5.77 12.90
C TYR A 33 -8.41 -6.10 11.43
N PRO A 34 -9.35 -7.02 11.18
CA PRO A 34 -9.84 -7.26 9.82
C PRO A 34 -10.55 -6.01 9.28
N LEU A 35 -10.06 -5.50 8.15
CA LEU A 35 -10.64 -4.31 7.51
C LEU A 35 -11.58 -4.74 6.38
N ARG A 36 -12.84 -4.35 6.48
CA ARG A 36 -13.83 -4.51 5.41
C ARG A 36 -14.26 -3.13 4.89
N GLY A 37 -13.79 -2.78 3.69
CA GLY A 37 -14.11 -1.50 3.08
C GLY A 37 -13.45 -1.32 1.73
N ARG A 38 -13.69 -0.16 1.11
CA ARG A 38 -13.04 0.27 -0.13
C ARG A 38 -11.96 1.29 0.20
N VAL A 39 -10.74 1.03 -0.22
CA VAL A 39 -9.60 1.95 -0.09
C VAL A 39 -9.28 2.56 -1.45
N VAL A 40 -9.10 3.87 -1.49
CA VAL A 40 -8.66 4.61 -2.68
C VAL A 40 -7.37 5.34 -2.30
N ALA A 41 -6.31 5.10 -3.06
CA ALA A 41 -4.99 5.68 -2.83
C ALA A 41 -4.49 6.32 -4.14
N ASN A 42 -4.01 7.56 -4.07
CA ASN A 42 -3.43 8.27 -5.19
C ASN A 42 -2.01 8.71 -4.83
N MET A 43 -1.00 8.15 -5.50
CA MET A 43 0.42 8.46 -5.29
C MET A 43 0.86 8.43 -3.81
N THR A 44 0.39 7.44 -3.04
CA THR A 44 0.70 7.36 -1.60
C THR A 44 2.07 6.75 -1.34
N SER A 45 2.62 7.10 -0.17
CA SER A 45 3.84 6.51 0.39
C SER A 45 3.50 5.80 1.70
N HIS A 46 4.43 5.00 2.22
CA HIS A 46 4.25 4.31 3.50
C HIS A 46 3.87 5.26 4.63
N GLY A 47 4.42 6.49 4.65
CA GLY A 47 4.08 7.49 5.67
C GLY A 47 2.59 7.90 5.65
N TYR A 48 2.01 8.06 4.45
CA TYR A 48 0.58 8.35 4.31
C TYR A 48 -0.29 7.15 4.72
N ASN A 49 0.13 5.94 4.35
CA ASN A 49 -0.59 4.70 4.71
C ASN A 49 -0.58 4.50 6.24
N GLN A 50 0.58 4.69 6.88
CA GLN A 50 0.72 4.63 8.34
C GLN A 50 -0.13 5.69 9.05
N ALA A 51 -0.16 6.93 8.55
CA ALA A 51 -1.00 7.98 9.12
C ALA A 51 -2.50 7.63 9.06
N LEU A 52 -2.94 6.98 7.98
CA LEU A 52 -4.30 6.45 7.88
C LEU A 52 -4.57 5.36 8.93
N VAL A 53 -3.65 4.40 9.08
CA VAL A 53 -3.77 3.32 10.06
C VAL A 53 -3.86 3.87 11.49
N GLN A 54 -3.02 4.85 11.84
CA GLN A 54 -3.07 5.49 13.16
C GLN A 54 -4.42 6.17 13.42
N LYS A 55 -4.97 6.87 12.43
CA LYS A 55 -6.30 7.49 12.54
C LYS A 55 -7.41 6.45 12.73
N LEU A 56 -7.36 5.34 11.99
CA LEU A 56 -8.32 4.25 12.14
C LEU A 56 -8.22 3.60 13.52
N HIS A 57 -7.01 3.37 14.02
CA HIS A 57 -6.78 2.78 15.33
C HIS A 57 -7.39 3.63 16.46
N VAL A 58 -7.17 4.94 16.42
CA VAL A 58 -7.78 5.88 17.39
C VAL A 58 -9.31 5.83 17.30
N ALA A 59 -9.87 5.85 16.10
CA ALA A 59 -11.32 5.82 15.89
C ALA A 59 -12.00 4.51 16.34
N LEU A 60 -11.25 3.39 16.41
CA LEU A 60 -11.77 2.09 16.86
C LEU A 60 -11.64 1.85 18.36
N THR A 61 -10.75 2.59 19.03
CA THR A 61 -10.44 2.44 20.46
C THR A 61 -11.09 3.50 21.35
N THR A 62 -11.70 4.52 20.73
CA THR A 62 -12.52 5.54 21.39
C THR A 62 -13.99 5.13 21.37
#